data_AF-A0A9Q1RMR0-F1
#
_entry.id   AF-A0A9Q1RMR0-F1
#
_cell.length_a   1.000
_cell.length_b   1.000
_cell.length_c   1.000
_cell.angle_alpha   90.00
_cell.angle_beta   90.00
_cell.angle_gamma   90.00
#
_symmetry.space_group_name_H-M   'P 1'
#
loop_
_entity.id
_entity.type
_entity.pdbx_description
1 polymer ?
#
loop_
_entity_poly.entity_id
_entity_poly.type
_entity_poly.pdbx_seq_one_letter_code
_entity_poly.pdbx_strand_id
1 'polypeptide(L)'
;MTVPSEASSGCASTSWLFKNKEHGKASAAASLGMILLLDVDSGLAQIDKYFHSTDTHVIAGALLGVGIVNCGIKNECDPALALLAEYIDKEDPSIRIGAIMGLGFAYAGSQNEQIRSKLTPILGDSKASLDVLAFTAISLGLVFVGSCNEEIAKAIIFALMERSESELGEPFARLLPLGLGLLYLGKQESVEATAEVSKTFNKKIRKHCDLTLLSCAYAGTGNVLKVQHFLGQRAQHFEKGETFQGPLSLYGEQNIRRAVPLALALLCISNPKVNVMDTLSRLSHDSDSEVAMAAIISLGLIGAGTNNARIAGILRNLSSYYYKEANLLFCVRIAQGLVHLGKGLLTLSPYHSEHFLLSPTALAGLITMLHACLDMKAIILGKYHYVLYFLTLAMQPRMLLTVDENLKPLSVPVRVGQAVDVVGQAGRPKTITGFQTHSTPVLLAAGDRAELATEKYIPLSPILEGFVILKENPDYRDDQ
;
A
#
# COMPACT_ATOMS: atom_id res chain seq x y z
N MET A 1 -0.67 -10.37 30.94
CA MET A 1 -1.86 -10.43 31.80
C MET A 1 -3.02 -10.91 30.95
N THR A 2 -3.53 -12.09 31.32
CA THR A 2 -4.89 -12.63 31.07
C THR A 2 -5.58 -12.32 29.75
N VAL A 3 -5.70 -13.36 28.93
CA VAL A 3 -6.72 -13.52 27.87
C VAL A 3 -8.09 -13.21 28.50
N PRO A 4 -8.89 -12.25 27.98
CA PRO A 4 -10.26 -12.10 28.41
C PRO A 4 -11.07 -13.24 27.80
N SER A 5 -11.55 -14.10 28.69
CA SER A 5 -12.58 -15.10 28.47
C SER A 5 -13.82 -14.49 27.81
N GLU A 6 -14.42 -15.26 26.91
CA GLU A 6 -15.71 -15.05 26.25
C GLU A 6 -16.73 -14.34 27.14
N ALA A 7 -16.98 -13.06 26.86
CA ALA A 7 -18.06 -12.29 27.45
C ALA A 7 -19.22 -12.23 26.45
N SER A 8 -20.34 -12.87 26.82
CA SER A 8 -21.72 -12.53 26.43
C SER A 8 -21.92 -11.88 25.05
N SER A 9 -22.02 -12.78 24.07
CA SER A 9 -22.71 -12.67 22.78
C SER A 9 -23.78 -11.56 22.66
N GLY A 10 -23.51 -10.56 21.81
CA GLY A 10 -24.54 -9.85 21.04
C GLY A 10 -24.55 -8.32 21.12
N CYS A 11 -24.44 -7.73 22.32
CA CYS A 11 -24.77 -6.30 22.50
C CYS A 11 -23.56 -5.37 22.71
N ALA A 12 -22.43 -5.90 23.21
CA ALA A 12 -21.24 -5.07 23.48
C ALA A 12 -20.36 -4.81 22.24
N SER A 13 -20.39 -5.72 21.25
CA SER A 13 -19.50 -5.68 20.08
C SER A 13 -19.87 -4.66 19.01
N THR A 14 -21.04 -4.02 19.08
CA THR A 14 -21.48 -3.00 18.11
C THR A 14 -21.39 -1.57 18.65
N SER A 15 -21.25 -1.39 19.97
CA SER A 15 -21.23 -0.07 20.63
C SER A 15 -20.12 0.85 20.09
N TRP A 16 -18.97 0.31 19.71
CA TRP A 16 -17.86 1.11 19.19
C TRP A 16 -18.10 1.63 17.77
N LEU A 17 -18.83 0.89 16.93
CA LEU A 17 -19.17 1.29 15.57
C LEU A 17 -20.12 2.50 15.57
N PHE A 18 -21.13 2.46 16.44
CA PHE A 18 -22.14 3.53 16.55
C PHE A 18 -21.65 4.79 17.28
N LYS A 19 -20.46 4.77 17.89
CA LYS A 19 -19.82 5.99 18.43
C LYS A 19 -19.28 6.90 17.34
N ASN A 20 -19.04 6.37 16.14
CA ASN A 20 -18.48 7.11 15.02
C ASN A 20 -19.59 7.78 14.17
N LYS A 21 -19.25 8.86 13.48
CA LYS A 21 -20.16 9.60 12.59
C LYS A 21 -19.91 9.26 11.13
N GLU A 22 -20.98 9.07 10.35
CA GLU A 22 -20.99 8.96 8.87
C GLU A 22 -19.81 8.15 8.28
N HIS A 23 -18.84 8.81 7.64
CA HIS A 23 -17.65 8.22 7.03
C HIS A 23 -16.74 7.47 8.03
N GLY A 24 -16.79 7.84 9.31
CA GLY A 24 -16.14 7.12 10.40
C GLY A 24 -16.79 5.77 10.69
N LYS A 25 -18.12 5.63 10.48
CA LYS A 25 -18.81 4.32 10.55
C LYS A 25 -18.37 3.41 9.41
N ALA A 26 -18.27 3.95 8.19
CA ALA A 26 -17.78 3.20 7.03
C ALA A 26 -16.34 2.70 7.25
N SER A 27 -15.47 3.58 7.75
CA SER A 27 -14.07 3.22 8.01
C SER A 27 -13.93 2.21 9.15
N ALA A 28 -14.76 2.30 10.17
CA ALA A 28 -14.81 1.33 11.26
C ALA A 28 -15.33 -0.05 10.81
N ALA A 29 -16.36 -0.11 9.97
CA ALA A 29 -16.79 -1.37 9.39
C ALA A 29 -15.69 -1.99 8.50
N ALA A 30 -15.00 -1.18 7.70
CA ALA A 30 -13.87 -1.63 6.88
C ALA A 30 -12.67 -2.14 7.71
N SER A 31 -12.43 -1.60 8.90
CA SER A 31 -11.31 -2.05 9.75
C SER A 31 -11.48 -3.49 10.23
N LEU A 32 -12.73 -3.98 10.31
CA LEU A 32 -12.98 -5.40 10.59
C LEU A 32 -12.44 -6.29 9.49
N GLY A 33 -12.54 -5.85 8.23
CA GLY A 33 -11.93 -6.56 7.09
C GLY A 33 -10.40 -6.61 7.18
N MET A 34 -9.76 -5.55 7.70
CA MET A 34 -8.32 -5.54 7.96
C MET A 34 -7.91 -6.46 9.12
N ILE A 35 -8.76 -6.65 10.13
CA ILE A 35 -8.50 -7.59 11.24
C ILE A 35 -8.57 -9.04 10.73
N LEU A 36 -9.51 -9.32 9.82
CA LEU A 36 -9.77 -10.63 9.23
C LEU A 36 -9.06 -10.80 7.88
N LEU A 37 -7.95 -10.08 7.68
CA LEU A 37 -7.17 -10.09 6.45
C LEU A 37 -6.79 -11.54 6.10
N LEU A 38 -7.06 -11.96 4.86
CA LEU A 38 -6.78 -13.29 4.32
C LEU A 38 -7.59 -14.46 4.92
N ASP A 39 -8.63 -14.22 5.73
CA ASP A 39 -9.55 -15.26 6.23
C ASP A 39 -10.88 -15.22 5.49
N VAL A 40 -10.99 -15.97 4.38
CA VAL A 40 -12.21 -15.95 3.53
C VAL A 40 -13.40 -16.63 4.22
N ASP A 41 -13.18 -17.72 4.94
CA ASP A 41 -14.26 -18.55 5.45
C ASP A 41 -14.92 -17.93 6.69
N SER A 42 -14.12 -17.56 7.70
CA SER A 42 -14.64 -16.97 8.93
C SER A 42 -14.82 -15.45 8.79
N GLY A 43 -14.02 -14.80 7.95
CA GLY A 43 -14.07 -13.36 7.72
C GLY A 43 -15.40 -12.91 7.12
N LEU A 44 -15.88 -13.60 6.07
CA LEU A 44 -17.15 -13.25 5.42
C LEU A 44 -18.34 -13.38 6.37
N ALA A 45 -18.40 -14.43 7.18
CA ALA A 45 -19.47 -14.65 8.15
C ALA A 45 -19.54 -13.55 9.24
N GLN A 46 -18.39 -12.94 9.58
CA GLN A 46 -18.36 -11.83 10.53
C GLN A 46 -18.81 -10.51 9.91
N ILE A 47 -18.51 -10.29 8.62
CA ILE A 47 -18.91 -9.09 7.89
C ILE A 47 -20.40 -9.15 7.51
N ASP A 48 -20.95 -10.34 7.25
CA ASP A 48 -22.35 -10.56 6.88
C ASP A 48 -23.35 -9.86 7.82
N LYS A 49 -23.07 -9.88 9.12
CA LYS A 49 -23.88 -9.23 10.16
C LYS A 49 -24.06 -7.72 9.95
N TYR A 50 -23.13 -7.06 9.28
CA TYR A 50 -23.15 -5.62 9.03
C TYR A 50 -23.92 -5.26 7.75
N PHE A 51 -24.15 -6.20 6.83
CA PHE A 51 -24.97 -5.98 5.64
C PHE A 51 -26.45 -5.75 5.95
N HIS A 52 -26.94 -6.33 7.04
CA HIS A 52 -28.32 -6.16 7.50
C HIS A 52 -28.58 -4.85 8.26
N SER A 53 -27.59 -3.96 8.37
CA SER A 53 -27.74 -2.67 9.05
C SER A 53 -28.55 -1.69 8.19
N THR A 54 -29.32 -0.81 8.83
CA THR A 54 -30.10 0.25 8.15
C THR A 54 -29.24 1.41 7.64
N ASP A 55 -28.00 1.54 8.12
CA ASP A 55 -27.10 2.64 7.80
C ASP A 55 -26.32 2.39 6.49
N THR A 56 -26.57 3.20 5.46
CA THR A 56 -25.88 3.19 4.15
C THR A 56 -24.35 3.20 4.28
N HIS A 57 -23.81 3.97 5.22
CA HIS A 57 -22.36 4.06 5.46
C HIS A 57 -21.77 2.77 6.05
N VAL A 58 -22.53 2.04 6.86
CA VAL A 58 -22.09 0.76 7.43
C VAL A 58 -22.04 -0.30 6.33
N ILE A 59 -23.07 -0.34 5.47
CA ILE A 59 -23.10 -1.22 4.30
C ILE A 59 -21.93 -0.93 3.36
N ALA A 60 -21.66 0.35 3.05
CA ALA A 60 -20.52 0.76 2.24
C ALA A 60 -19.16 0.29 2.83
N GLY A 61 -19.01 0.41 4.15
CA GLY A 61 -17.81 -0.06 4.85
C GLY A 61 -17.69 -1.59 4.90
N ALA A 62 -18.81 -2.31 5.02
CA ALA A 62 -18.85 -3.77 4.97
C ALA A 62 -18.45 -4.29 3.59
N LEU A 63 -18.95 -3.69 2.50
CA LEU A 63 -18.55 -4.01 1.12
C LEU A 63 -17.05 -3.82 0.91
N LEU A 64 -16.50 -2.70 1.40
CA LEU A 64 -15.06 -2.45 1.33
C LEU A 64 -14.26 -3.47 2.16
N GLY A 65 -14.78 -3.85 3.33
CA GLY A 65 -14.22 -4.91 4.18
C GLY A 65 -14.18 -6.28 3.48
N VAL A 66 -15.23 -6.68 2.75
CA VAL A 66 -15.25 -7.91 1.95
C VAL A 66 -14.14 -7.92 0.90
N GLY A 67 -13.87 -6.78 0.27
CA GLY A 67 -12.75 -6.63 -0.67
C GLY A 67 -11.39 -6.77 -0.01
N ILE A 68 -11.21 -6.22 1.20
CA ILE A 68 -9.96 -6.34 1.97
C ILE A 68 -9.71 -7.79 2.40
N VAL A 69 -10.73 -8.51 2.88
CA VAL A 69 -10.58 -9.91 3.31
C VAL A 69 -10.12 -10.80 2.17
N ASN A 70 -10.68 -10.59 0.97
CA ASN A 70 -10.36 -11.37 -0.23
C ASN A 70 -9.11 -10.86 -0.97
N CYS A 71 -8.39 -9.87 -0.44
CA CYS A 71 -7.20 -9.33 -1.08
C CYS A 71 -6.12 -10.42 -1.23
N GLY A 72 -5.75 -10.75 -2.46
CA GLY A 72 -4.67 -11.70 -2.75
C GLY A 72 -5.07 -13.19 -2.66
N ILE A 73 -6.35 -13.50 -2.41
CA ILE A 73 -6.86 -14.87 -2.40
C ILE A 73 -7.71 -15.09 -3.65
N LYS A 74 -7.39 -16.12 -4.42
CA LYS A 74 -8.20 -16.60 -5.53
C LYS A 74 -8.94 -17.84 -5.08
N ASN A 75 -10.23 -17.71 -4.85
CA ASN A 75 -11.10 -18.84 -4.50
C ASN A 75 -11.97 -19.18 -5.72
N GLU A 76 -12.11 -20.47 -6.03
CA GLU A 76 -12.85 -20.97 -7.20
C GLU A 76 -14.34 -20.60 -7.18
N CYS A 77 -14.89 -20.30 -6.00
CA CYS A 77 -16.29 -19.92 -5.82
C CYS A 77 -16.58 -18.41 -6.01
N ASP A 78 -15.55 -17.57 -6.20
CA ASP A 78 -15.65 -16.12 -6.44
C ASP A 78 -16.72 -15.36 -5.59
N PRO A 79 -16.74 -15.52 -4.25
CA PRO A 79 -17.78 -14.93 -3.39
C PRO A 79 -17.78 -13.39 -3.45
N ALA A 80 -16.59 -12.79 -3.65
CA ALA A 80 -16.42 -11.35 -3.74
C ALA A 80 -17.13 -10.76 -4.96
N LEU A 81 -17.04 -11.39 -6.14
CA LEU A 81 -17.68 -10.87 -7.35
C LEU A 81 -19.20 -11.01 -7.28
N ALA A 82 -19.70 -12.15 -6.77
CA ALA A 82 -21.13 -12.38 -6.61
C ALA A 82 -21.77 -11.32 -5.70
N LEU A 83 -21.18 -11.08 -4.53
CA LEU A 83 -21.71 -10.12 -3.56
C LEU A 83 -21.54 -8.68 -4.03
N LEU A 84 -20.36 -8.29 -4.51
CA LEU A 84 -20.07 -6.89 -4.81
C LEU A 84 -20.75 -6.41 -6.10
N ALA A 85 -20.99 -7.30 -7.07
CA ALA A 85 -21.62 -6.94 -8.33
C ALA A 85 -23.04 -6.38 -8.16
N GLU A 86 -23.83 -6.90 -7.22
CA GLU A 86 -25.20 -6.45 -6.98
C GLU A 86 -25.29 -5.03 -6.43
N TYR A 87 -24.20 -4.52 -5.83
CA TYR A 87 -24.18 -3.20 -5.18
C TYR A 87 -23.58 -2.10 -6.06
N ILE A 88 -23.10 -2.44 -7.27
CA ILE A 88 -22.59 -1.45 -8.25
C ILE A 88 -23.73 -0.59 -8.80
N ASP A 89 -24.89 -1.20 -9.05
CA ASP A 89 -26.02 -0.55 -9.72
C ASP A 89 -26.86 0.33 -8.78
N LYS A 90 -26.57 0.33 -7.47
CA LYS A 90 -27.32 1.14 -6.49
C LYS A 90 -27.06 2.64 -6.68
N GLU A 91 -28.10 3.45 -6.45
CA GLU A 91 -28.06 4.92 -6.65
C GLU A 91 -27.16 5.64 -5.62
N ASP A 92 -26.96 5.06 -4.43
CA ASP A 92 -26.17 5.68 -3.37
C ASP A 92 -24.66 5.72 -3.71
N PRO A 93 -24.03 6.92 -3.74
CA PRO A 93 -22.62 7.05 -4.16
C PRO A 93 -21.66 6.37 -3.17
N SER A 94 -21.95 6.38 -1.86
CA SER A 94 -21.07 5.74 -0.87
C SER A 94 -21.06 4.23 -0.98
N ILE A 95 -22.21 3.60 -1.24
CA ILE A 95 -22.31 2.15 -1.46
C ILE A 95 -21.58 1.78 -2.75
N ARG A 96 -21.79 2.57 -3.81
CA ARG A 96 -21.13 2.37 -5.10
C ARG A 96 -19.60 2.46 -4.97
N ILE A 97 -19.07 3.46 -4.25
CA ILE A 97 -17.62 3.56 -3.98
C ILE A 97 -17.12 2.35 -3.18
N GLY A 98 -17.86 1.92 -2.15
CA GLY A 98 -17.50 0.74 -1.35
C GLY A 98 -17.41 -0.53 -2.19
N ALA A 99 -18.36 -0.76 -3.10
CA ALA A 99 -18.37 -1.91 -4.01
C ALA A 99 -17.22 -1.85 -5.03
N ILE A 100 -17.00 -0.69 -5.66
CA ILE A 100 -15.94 -0.47 -6.66
C ILE A 100 -14.54 -0.64 -6.05
N MET A 101 -14.31 -0.07 -4.86
CA MET A 101 -13.05 -0.24 -4.15
C MET A 101 -12.86 -1.68 -3.66
N GLY A 102 -13.93 -2.31 -3.16
CA GLY A 102 -13.89 -3.70 -2.73
C GLY A 102 -13.48 -4.65 -3.86
N LEU A 103 -14.04 -4.46 -5.06
CA LEU A 103 -13.66 -5.21 -6.27
C LEU A 103 -12.21 -4.93 -6.69
N GLY A 104 -11.79 -3.66 -6.60
CA GLY A 104 -10.42 -3.26 -6.87
C GLY A 104 -9.40 -3.94 -5.95
N PHE A 105 -9.74 -4.13 -4.67
CA PHE A 105 -8.88 -4.82 -3.70
C PHE A 105 -8.87 -6.33 -3.89
N ALA A 106 -10.03 -6.96 -4.04
CA ALA A 106 -10.12 -8.41 -4.19
C ALA A 106 -9.41 -8.90 -5.47
N TYR A 107 -9.55 -8.17 -6.57
CA TYR A 107 -9.06 -8.59 -7.89
C TYR A 107 -7.82 -7.83 -8.37
N ALA A 108 -7.08 -7.18 -7.47
CA ALA A 108 -5.85 -6.48 -7.80
C ALA A 108 -4.86 -7.42 -8.54
N GLY A 109 -4.40 -7.02 -9.72
CA GLY A 109 -3.50 -7.81 -10.56
C GLY A 109 -4.06 -9.11 -11.16
N SER A 110 -5.36 -9.37 -11.03
CA SER A 110 -5.98 -10.60 -11.58
C SER A 110 -6.33 -10.50 -13.07
N GLN A 111 -6.37 -9.30 -13.66
CA GLN A 111 -6.71 -9.05 -15.07
C GLN A 111 -8.04 -9.71 -15.50
N ASN A 112 -9.04 -9.72 -14.61
CA ASN A 112 -10.32 -10.36 -14.90
C ASN A 112 -11.19 -9.47 -15.81
N GLU A 113 -11.56 -10.04 -16.96
CA GLU A 113 -12.36 -9.39 -17.99
C GLU A 113 -13.80 -9.04 -17.57
N GLN A 114 -14.36 -9.84 -16.66
CA GLN A 114 -15.72 -9.60 -16.15
C GLN A 114 -15.81 -8.27 -15.40
N ILE A 115 -14.77 -7.91 -14.66
CA ILE A 115 -14.71 -6.66 -13.90
C ILE A 115 -14.54 -5.47 -14.83
N ARG A 116 -13.74 -5.61 -15.90
CA ARG A 116 -13.64 -4.59 -16.96
C ARG A 116 -15.03 -4.28 -17.52
N SER A 117 -15.77 -5.30 -17.93
CA SER A 117 -17.09 -5.12 -18.55
C SER A 117 -18.10 -4.39 -17.66
N LYS A 118 -18.01 -4.57 -16.33
CA LYS A 118 -18.91 -3.93 -15.35
C LYS A 118 -18.47 -2.52 -14.95
N LEU A 119 -17.17 -2.25 -14.86
CA LEU A 119 -16.66 -0.96 -14.39
C LEU A 119 -16.45 0.07 -15.52
N THR A 120 -16.16 -0.36 -16.75
CA THR A 120 -15.97 0.56 -17.88
C THR A 120 -17.20 1.43 -18.17
N PRO A 121 -18.46 0.93 -18.13
CA PRO A 121 -19.65 1.75 -18.34
C PRO A 121 -19.80 2.90 -17.33
N ILE A 122 -19.33 2.70 -16.09
CA ILE A 122 -19.42 3.70 -15.02
C ILE A 122 -18.55 4.93 -15.34
N LEU A 123 -17.43 4.74 -16.03
CA LEU A 123 -16.56 5.84 -16.47
C LEU A 123 -17.21 6.73 -17.54
N GLY A 124 -18.16 6.18 -18.32
CA GLY A 124 -18.90 6.91 -19.34
C GLY A 124 -20.18 7.58 -18.82
N ASP A 125 -20.55 7.36 -17.56
CA ASP A 125 -21.75 7.97 -16.98
C ASP A 125 -21.47 9.41 -16.52
N SER A 126 -22.01 10.37 -17.27
CA SER A 126 -21.91 11.80 -16.98
C SER A 126 -22.70 12.23 -15.74
N LYS A 127 -23.59 11.38 -15.20
CA LYS A 127 -24.33 11.65 -13.95
C LYS A 127 -23.58 11.23 -12.68
N ALA A 128 -22.48 10.48 -12.80
CA ALA A 128 -21.72 10.01 -11.65
C ALA A 128 -20.94 11.17 -10.98
N SER A 129 -20.87 11.15 -9.64
CA SER A 129 -20.04 12.10 -8.91
C SER A 129 -18.56 11.88 -9.21
N LEU A 130 -17.78 12.96 -9.14
CA LEU A 130 -16.34 12.95 -9.45
C LEU A 130 -15.57 11.93 -8.59
N ASP A 131 -15.98 11.76 -7.33
CA ASP A 131 -15.42 10.78 -6.41
C ASP A 131 -15.60 9.33 -6.90
N VAL A 132 -16.80 8.99 -7.39
CA VAL A 132 -17.09 7.65 -7.93
C VAL A 132 -16.22 7.38 -9.15
N LEU A 133 -16.07 8.36 -10.05
CA LEU A 133 -15.24 8.22 -11.25
C LEU A 133 -13.76 8.05 -10.90
N ALA A 134 -13.23 8.84 -9.96
CA ALA A 134 -11.86 8.74 -9.49
C ALA A 134 -11.56 7.36 -8.88
N PHE A 135 -12.43 6.86 -8.01
CA PHE A 135 -12.27 5.52 -7.43
C PHE A 135 -12.46 4.40 -8.46
N THR A 136 -13.34 4.58 -9.45
CA THR A 136 -13.50 3.64 -10.57
C THR A 136 -12.22 3.53 -11.39
N ALA A 137 -11.60 4.66 -11.73
CA ALA A 137 -10.35 4.69 -12.49
C ALA A 137 -9.20 4.06 -11.71
N ILE A 138 -9.09 4.31 -10.39
CA ILE A 138 -8.07 3.67 -9.55
C ILE A 138 -8.34 2.15 -9.46
N SER A 139 -9.57 1.72 -9.18
CA SER A 139 -9.89 0.29 -9.07
C SER A 139 -9.60 -0.45 -10.38
N LEU A 140 -9.97 0.12 -11.54
CA LEU A 140 -9.61 -0.42 -12.84
C LEU A 140 -8.08 -0.46 -13.03
N GLY A 141 -7.37 0.60 -12.65
CA GLY A 141 -5.91 0.65 -12.66
C GLY A 141 -5.28 -0.44 -11.80
N LEU A 142 -5.85 -0.75 -10.63
CA LEU A 142 -5.39 -1.79 -9.69
C LEU A 142 -5.66 -3.22 -10.17
N VAL A 143 -6.80 -3.47 -10.81
CA VAL A 143 -7.12 -4.79 -11.39
C VAL A 143 -6.21 -5.10 -12.58
N PHE A 144 -5.89 -4.08 -13.38
CA PHE A 144 -5.16 -4.19 -14.64
C PHE A 144 -3.73 -3.65 -14.60
N VAL A 145 -3.09 -3.65 -13.42
CA VAL A 145 -1.70 -3.16 -13.26
C VAL A 145 -0.76 -3.85 -14.24
N GLY A 146 -0.07 -3.07 -15.06
CA GLY A 146 0.94 -3.54 -16.02
C GLY A 146 0.39 -4.30 -17.24
N SER A 147 -0.94 -4.35 -17.45
CA SER A 147 -1.55 -5.03 -18.60
C SER A 147 -1.60 -4.19 -19.88
N CYS A 148 -1.47 -2.85 -19.79
CA CYS A 148 -1.58 -1.93 -20.93
C CYS A 148 -2.87 -2.08 -21.76
N ASN A 149 -4.02 -2.33 -21.12
CA ASN A 149 -5.27 -2.44 -21.87
C ASN A 149 -5.70 -1.09 -22.46
N GLU A 150 -5.67 -0.98 -23.80
CA GLU A 150 -6.00 0.25 -24.52
C GLU A 150 -7.44 0.71 -24.31
N GLU A 151 -8.39 -0.20 -24.13
CA GLU A 151 -9.80 0.18 -23.97
C GLU A 151 -10.03 0.93 -22.66
N ILE A 152 -9.41 0.45 -21.57
CA ILE A 152 -9.48 1.10 -20.27
C ILE A 152 -8.73 2.44 -20.33
N ALA A 153 -7.56 2.47 -20.98
CA ALA A 153 -6.82 3.72 -21.18
C ALA A 153 -7.65 4.75 -21.96
N LYS A 154 -8.32 4.35 -23.05
CA LYS A 154 -9.21 5.21 -23.85
C LYS A 154 -10.41 5.68 -23.03
N ALA A 155 -11.02 4.81 -22.23
CA ALA A 155 -12.14 5.18 -21.36
C ALA A 155 -11.72 6.21 -20.29
N ILE A 156 -10.56 6.04 -19.66
CA ILE A 156 -10.03 7.01 -18.69
C ILE A 156 -9.64 8.33 -19.37
N ILE A 157 -9.02 8.27 -20.55
CA ILE A 157 -8.68 9.47 -21.33
C ILE A 157 -9.95 10.24 -21.72
N PHE A 158 -10.98 9.54 -22.19
CA PHE A 158 -12.26 10.14 -22.53
C PHE A 158 -12.90 10.80 -21.32
N ALA A 159 -12.94 10.09 -20.18
CA ALA A 159 -13.43 10.64 -18.91
C ALA A 159 -12.61 11.85 -18.41
N LEU A 160 -11.32 11.95 -18.77
CA LEU A 160 -10.48 13.12 -18.51
C LEU A 160 -10.74 14.28 -19.48
N MET A 161 -11.07 14.00 -20.75
CA MET A 161 -11.30 15.01 -21.79
C MET A 161 -12.66 15.71 -21.66
N GLU A 162 -13.69 15.01 -21.17
CA GLU A 162 -15.02 15.60 -20.99
C GLU A 162 -15.11 16.63 -19.84
N ARG A 163 -14.02 16.85 -19.08
CA ARG A 163 -14.06 17.58 -17.80
C ARG A 163 -13.68 19.05 -17.92
N SER A 164 -14.35 19.86 -17.10
CA SER A 164 -14.22 21.32 -17.03
C SER A 164 -13.00 21.79 -16.22
N GLU A 165 -12.46 22.97 -16.53
CA GLU A 165 -11.29 23.57 -15.83
C GLU A 165 -11.47 23.72 -14.30
N SER A 166 -12.71 23.80 -13.82
CA SER A 166 -13.07 23.87 -12.40
C SER A 166 -12.95 22.53 -11.69
N GLU A 167 -13.41 21.44 -12.30
CA GLU A 167 -13.30 20.07 -11.75
C GLU A 167 -11.83 19.61 -11.73
N LEU A 168 -11.04 20.08 -12.69
CA LEU A 168 -9.60 19.84 -12.81
C LEU A 168 -8.78 20.51 -11.67
N GLY A 169 -9.37 21.43 -10.91
CA GLY A 169 -8.75 22.02 -9.73
C GLY A 169 -8.89 21.19 -8.46
N GLU A 170 -9.81 20.22 -8.44
CA GLU A 170 -10.09 19.44 -7.24
C GLU A 170 -9.02 18.36 -6.98
N PRO A 171 -8.75 18.02 -5.70
CA PRO A 171 -7.75 17.02 -5.34
C PRO A 171 -8.00 15.65 -5.98
N PHE A 172 -9.27 15.30 -6.20
CA PHE A 172 -9.70 14.04 -6.81
C PHE A 172 -9.40 13.93 -8.30
N ALA A 173 -9.31 15.07 -9.02
CA ALA A 173 -8.90 15.06 -10.43
C ALA A 173 -7.45 14.57 -10.61
N ARG A 174 -6.62 14.61 -9.56
CA ARG A 174 -5.25 14.06 -9.57
C ARG A 174 -5.22 12.53 -9.49
N LEU A 175 -6.29 11.91 -9.00
CA LEU A 175 -6.40 10.45 -8.87
C LEU A 175 -6.74 9.77 -10.20
N LEU A 176 -7.39 10.48 -11.14
CA LEU A 176 -7.71 9.97 -12.48
C LEU A 176 -6.45 9.68 -13.32
N PRO A 177 -5.49 10.62 -13.47
CA PRO A 177 -4.20 10.34 -14.13
C PRO A 177 -3.40 9.24 -13.44
N LEU A 178 -3.55 9.08 -12.12
CA LEU A 178 -2.91 7.99 -11.40
C LEU A 178 -3.48 6.64 -11.84
N GLY A 179 -4.81 6.50 -11.97
CA GLY A 179 -5.42 5.27 -12.51
C GLY A 179 -4.86 4.89 -13.87
N LEU A 180 -4.66 5.88 -14.76
CA LEU A 180 -3.98 5.68 -16.04
C LEU A 180 -2.52 5.24 -15.85
N GLY A 181 -1.77 5.89 -14.95
CA GLY A 181 -0.38 5.53 -14.65
C GLY A 181 -0.23 4.09 -14.10
N LEU A 182 -1.17 3.62 -13.28
CA LEU A 182 -1.16 2.26 -12.73
C LEU A 182 -1.32 1.18 -13.80
N LEU A 183 -2.11 1.43 -14.86
CA LEU A 183 -2.26 0.50 -16.01
C LEU A 183 -0.93 0.26 -16.73
N TYR A 184 -0.07 1.27 -16.75
CA TYR A 184 1.22 1.27 -17.43
C TYR A 184 2.42 0.98 -16.52
N LEU A 185 2.19 0.58 -15.27
CA LEU A 185 3.25 0.32 -14.31
C LEU A 185 4.24 -0.74 -14.83
N GLY A 186 5.53 -0.38 -14.90
CA GLY A 186 6.61 -1.27 -15.34
C GLY A 186 6.64 -1.58 -16.85
N LYS A 187 5.86 -0.84 -17.66
CA LYS A 187 5.81 -0.99 -19.11
C LYS A 187 6.38 0.28 -19.75
N GLN A 188 7.47 0.12 -20.50
CA GLN A 188 8.27 1.23 -21.04
C GLN A 188 7.71 1.75 -22.37
N GLU A 189 7.83 0.94 -23.42
CA GLU A 189 7.61 1.35 -24.82
C GLU A 189 6.14 1.69 -25.12
N SER A 190 5.19 1.01 -24.46
CA SER A 190 3.75 1.23 -24.66
C SER A 190 3.23 2.56 -24.13
N VAL A 191 4.06 3.28 -23.36
CA VAL A 191 3.67 4.53 -22.70
C VAL A 191 3.86 5.73 -23.61
N GLU A 192 4.75 5.66 -24.60
CA GLU A 192 5.05 6.81 -25.46
C GLU A 192 3.83 7.26 -26.26
N ALA A 193 3.05 6.32 -26.81
CA ALA A 193 1.81 6.62 -27.52
C ALA A 193 0.78 7.32 -26.60
N THR A 194 0.64 6.84 -25.36
CA THR A 194 -0.30 7.45 -24.39
C THR A 194 0.22 8.78 -23.86
N ALA A 195 1.53 8.95 -23.76
CA ALA A 195 2.16 10.22 -23.41
C ALA A 195 1.95 11.28 -24.50
N GLU A 196 1.91 10.90 -25.77
CA GLU A 196 1.54 11.82 -26.85
C GLU A 196 0.08 12.27 -26.76
N VAL A 197 -0.84 11.35 -26.50
CA VAL A 197 -2.25 11.69 -26.26
C VAL A 197 -2.37 12.59 -25.03
N SER A 198 -1.55 12.36 -24.00
CA SER A 198 -1.57 13.18 -22.77
C SER A 198 -1.15 14.63 -23.00
N LYS A 199 -0.40 14.92 -24.07
CA LYS A 199 -0.06 16.30 -24.45
C LYS A 199 -1.26 17.13 -24.91
N THR A 200 -2.36 16.49 -25.28
CA THR A 200 -3.59 17.17 -25.69
C THR A 200 -4.41 17.69 -24.51
N PHE A 201 -4.10 17.27 -23.28
CA PHE A 201 -4.77 17.74 -22.07
C PHE A 201 -4.47 19.21 -21.75
N ASN A 202 -5.34 19.80 -20.93
CA ASN A 202 -5.22 21.19 -20.48
C ASN A 202 -3.88 21.44 -19.76
N LYS A 203 -3.30 22.64 -19.94
CA LYS A 203 -1.98 23.04 -19.45
C LYS A 203 -1.74 22.78 -17.95
N LYS A 204 -2.78 22.84 -17.11
CA LYS A 204 -2.67 22.63 -15.65
C LYS A 204 -2.45 21.17 -15.25
N ILE A 205 -3.13 20.22 -15.90
CA ILE A 205 -3.03 18.78 -15.57
C ILE A 205 -2.06 18.04 -16.47
N ARG A 206 -1.82 18.54 -17.68
CA ARG A 206 -0.86 17.94 -18.62
C ARG A 206 0.47 17.62 -17.95
N LYS A 207 1.07 18.58 -17.25
CA LYS A 207 2.35 18.36 -16.54
C LYS A 207 2.26 17.26 -15.47
N HIS A 208 1.15 17.19 -14.74
CA HIS A 208 0.95 16.18 -13.70
C HIS A 208 0.69 14.80 -14.31
N CYS A 209 -0.17 14.71 -15.32
CA CYS A 209 -0.47 13.48 -16.04
C CYS A 209 0.78 12.92 -16.72
N ASP A 210 1.50 13.76 -17.48
CA ASP A 210 2.74 13.38 -18.17
C ASP A 210 3.78 12.85 -17.16
N LEU A 211 3.97 13.55 -16.04
CA LEU A 211 4.95 13.15 -15.03
C LEU A 211 4.53 11.86 -14.32
N THR A 212 3.26 11.71 -13.92
CA THR A 212 2.75 10.52 -13.23
C THR A 212 2.81 9.30 -14.13
N LEU A 213 2.40 9.44 -15.39
CA LEU A 213 2.44 8.40 -16.41
C LEU A 213 3.88 7.93 -16.65
N LEU A 214 4.82 8.85 -16.93
CA LEU A 214 6.23 8.52 -17.14
C LEU A 214 6.86 7.92 -15.88
N SER A 215 6.54 8.43 -14.68
CA SER A 215 7.11 7.91 -13.43
C SER A 215 6.65 6.48 -13.15
N CYS A 216 5.39 6.15 -13.42
CA CYS A 216 4.87 4.78 -13.24
C CYS A 216 5.41 3.82 -14.31
N ALA A 217 5.53 4.28 -15.56
CA ALA A 217 6.06 3.50 -16.68
C ALA A 217 7.49 3.01 -16.46
N TYR A 218 8.36 3.92 -16.00
CA TYR A 218 9.78 3.64 -15.81
C TYR A 218 10.12 3.15 -14.40
N ALA A 219 9.14 2.94 -13.53
CA ALA A 219 9.35 2.38 -12.20
C ALA A 219 10.05 1.01 -12.28
N GLY A 220 11.18 0.85 -11.58
CA GLY A 220 11.93 -0.41 -11.52
C GLY A 220 12.85 -0.69 -12.72
N THR A 221 12.90 0.18 -13.73
CA THR A 221 13.65 -0.08 -14.98
C THR A 221 15.12 0.35 -14.96
N GLY A 222 15.55 1.09 -13.94
CA GLY A 222 16.94 1.55 -13.78
C GLY A 222 17.43 2.54 -14.87
N ASN A 223 16.53 3.10 -15.69
CA ASN A 223 16.92 3.95 -16.81
C ASN A 223 17.39 5.35 -16.37
N VAL A 224 18.71 5.58 -16.44
CA VAL A 224 19.36 6.83 -16.01
C VAL A 224 18.96 8.04 -16.88
N LEU A 225 18.65 7.85 -18.16
CA LEU A 225 18.28 8.95 -19.06
C LEU A 225 16.95 9.59 -18.65
N LYS A 226 15.99 8.79 -18.21
CA LYS A 226 14.70 9.29 -17.73
C LYS A 226 14.86 9.97 -16.37
N VAL A 227 15.76 9.48 -15.50
CA VAL A 227 16.14 10.19 -14.27
C VAL A 227 16.73 11.56 -14.57
N GLN A 228 17.64 11.64 -15.54
CA GLN A 228 18.21 12.91 -16.00
C GLN A 228 17.14 13.84 -16.57
N HIS A 229 16.17 13.32 -17.32
CA HIS A 229 15.04 14.10 -17.83
C HIS A 229 14.17 14.67 -16.69
N PHE A 230 13.84 13.86 -15.68
CA PHE A 230 13.09 14.32 -14.50
C PHE A 230 13.84 15.39 -13.69
N LEU A 231 15.16 15.23 -13.53
CA LEU A 231 16.00 16.23 -12.87
C LEU A 231 16.11 17.52 -13.71
N GLY A 232 16.26 17.39 -15.03
CA GLY A 232 16.36 18.52 -15.96
C GLY A 232 15.10 19.39 -15.99
N GLN A 233 13.90 18.79 -16.00
CA GLN A 233 12.64 19.54 -15.92
C GLN A 233 12.51 20.35 -14.62
N ARG A 234 13.05 19.84 -13.50
CA ARG A 234 13.06 20.58 -12.23
C ARG A 234 14.13 21.67 -12.23
N ALA A 235 15.33 21.40 -12.73
CA ALA A 235 16.43 22.36 -12.74
C ALA A 235 16.06 23.69 -13.43
N GLN A 236 15.25 23.64 -14.49
CA GLN A 236 14.75 24.85 -15.20
C GLN A 236 13.87 25.77 -14.34
N HIS A 237 13.27 25.26 -13.26
CA HIS A 237 12.48 26.07 -12.32
C HIS A 237 13.33 26.70 -11.19
N PHE A 238 14.61 26.29 -11.04
CA PHE A 238 15.48 26.67 -9.92
C PHE A 238 16.52 27.77 -10.27
N GLU A 239 16.44 28.42 -11.43
CA GLU A 239 17.44 29.43 -11.86
C GLU A 239 17.53 30.71 -11.00
N LYS A 240 16.83 30.81 -9.86
CA LYS A 240 17.03 31.89 -8.86
C LYS A 240 17.87 31.43 -7.68
N GLY A 241 19.16 31.22 -7.94
CA GLY A 241 20.27 31.59 -7.04
C GLY A 241 20.21 31.18 -5.56
N GLU A 242 19.99 29.92 -5.23
CA GLU A 242 20.33 29.41 -3.88
C GLU A 242 21.28 28.21 -3.96
N THR A 243 22.43 28.37 -3.32
CA THR A 243 23.57 27.46 -3.29
C THR A 243 23.22 26.14 -2.60
N PHE A 244 23.50 25.03 -3.30
CA PHE A 244 23.37 23.66 -2.84
C PHE A 244 24.37 23.34 -1.73
N GLN A 245 23.98 23.46 -0.47
CA GLN A 245 24.70 22.80 0.64
C GLN A 245 23.82 22.46 1.88
N GLY A 246 22.50 22.69 1.82
CA GLY A 246 21.54 22.20 2.82
C GLY A 246 20.63 21.10 2.25
N PRO A 247 20.01 20.24 3.09
CA PRO A 247 18.99 19.31 2.60
C PRO A 247 17.87 20.09 1.90
N LEU A 248 17.43 19.63 0.73
CA LEU A 248 16.26 20.13 -0.04
C LEU A 248 14.99 20.38 0.81
N SER A 249 14.95 19.85 2.03
CA SER A 249 13.89 19.99 3.02
C SER A 249 13.69 21.39 3.60
N LEU A 250 14.70 22.26 3.61
CA LEU A 250 14.63 23.52 4.38
C LEU A 250 14.24 24.75 3.54
N TYR A 251 14.47 24.75 2.22
CA TYR A 251 14.35 25.95 1.37
C TYR A 251 13.52 25.75 0.08
N GLY A 252 12.76 24.65 -0.04
CA GLY A 252 11.85 24.45 -1.19
C GLY A 252 10.52 25.21 -1.07
N GLU A 253 9.86 25.51 -2.19
CA GLU A 253 8.44 25.94 -2.22
C GLU A 253 7.57 25.03 -1.34
N GLN A 254 6.49 25.56 -0.75
CA GLN A 254 5.65 24.86 0.22
C GLN A 254 5.15 23.49 -0.27
N ASN A 255 4.88 23.35 -1.57
CA ASN A 255 4.48 22.10 -2.20
C ASN A 255 5.61 21.05 -2.24
N ILE A 256 6.85 21.48 -2.44
CA ILE A 256 8.03 20.60 -2.46
C ILE A 256 8.30 20.09 -1.05
N ARG A 257 8.21 20.97 -0.05
CA ARG A 257 8.41 20.61 1.36
C ARG A 257 7.40 19.57 1.85
N ARG A 258 6.17 19.56 1.32
CA ARG A 258 5.16 18.52 1.60
C ARG A 258 5.47 17.17 0.94
N ALA A 259 6.03 17.18 -0.27
CA ALA A 259 6.32 15.96 -1.01
C ALA A 259 7.62 15.24 -0.57
N VAL A 260 8.61 15.98 -0.06
CA VAL A 260 9.92 15.41 0.34
C VAL A 260 9.80 14.31 1.40
N PRO A 261 9.06 14.47 2.50
CA PRO A 261 8.87 13.39 3.48
C PRO A 261 8.30 12.12 2.87
N LEU A 262 7.28 12.25 2.03
CA LEU A 262 6.58 11.14 1.38
C LEU A 262 7.51 10.38 0.41
N ALA A 263 8.36 11.11 -0.31
CA ALA A 263 9.37 10.50 -1.18
C ALA A 263 10.44 9.74 -0.38
N LEU A 264 10.90 10.30 0.75
CA LEU A 264 11.82 9.61 1.66
C LEU A 264 11.21 8.34 2.25
N ALA A 265 9.91 8.37 2.57
CA ALA A 265 9.18 7.19 3.03
C ALA A 265 9.16 6.08 1.97
N LEU A 266 8.85 6.41 0.71
CA LEU A 266 8.80 5.44 -0.39
C LEU A 266 10.13 4.71 -0.61
N LEU A 267 11.26 5.39 -0.38
CA LEU A 267 12.59 4.79 -0.53
C LEU A 267 12.95 3.81 0.60
N CYS A 268 12.36 3.96 1.78
CA CYS A 268 12.74 3.25 3.01
C CYS A 268 11.54 2.60 3.71
N ILE A 269 10.55 2.11 2.96
CA ILE A 269 9.35 1.45 3.53
C ILE A 269 9.75 0.22 4.34
N SER A 270 9.23 0.12 5.57
CA SER A 270 9.53 -0.98 6.51
C SER A 270 11.04 -1.21 6.75
N ASN A 271 11.89 -0.22 6.44
CA ASN A 271 13.34 -0.23 6.65
C ASN A 271 13.79 1.06 7.33
N PRO A 272 13.76 1.10 8.68
CA PRO A 272 14.06 2.30 9.44
C PRO A 272 15.55 2.62 9.49
N LYS A 273 16.05 3.35 8.48
CA LYS A 273 17.39 3.93 8.48
C LYS A 273 17.46 5.15 9.40
N VAL A 274 18.49 5.22 10.24
CA VAL A 274 18.67 6.27 11.27
C VAL A 274 18.69 7.68 10.66
N ASN A 275 19.44 7.88 9.57
CA ASN A 275 19.53 9.19 8.91
C ASN A 275 18.18 9.72 8.41
N VAL A 276 17.33 8.82 7.92
CA VAL A 276 15.99 9.20 7.40
C VAL A 276 15.03 9.50 8.54
N MET A 277 15.11 8.72 9.63
CA MET A 277 14.35 9.00 10.84
C MET A 277 14.70 10.35 11.47
N ASP A 278 16.00 10.71 11.55
CA ASP A 278 16.43 11.98 12.14
C ASP A 278 16.06 13.19 11.27
N THR A 279 16.00 13.03 9.95
CA THR A 279 15.49 14.08 9.05
C THR A 279 13.99 14.25 9.17
N LEU A 280 13.22 13.16 9.19
CA LEU A 280 11.77 13.22 9.37
C LEU A 280 11.35 13.70 10.75
N SER A 281 12.09 13.35 11.81
CA SER A 281 11.83 13.84 13.17
C SER A 281 12.04 15.35 13.30
N ARG A 282 12.89 15.95 12.48
CA ARG A 282 13.01 17.43 12.42
C ARG A 282 11.82 18.05 11.69
N LEU A 283 11.38 17.41 10.60
CA LEU A 283 10.23 17.86 9.80
C LEU A 283 8.88 17.65 10.49
N SER A 284 8.78 16.76 11.47
CA SER A 284 7.55 16.57 12.25
C SER A 284 7.23 17.74 13.19
N HIS A 285 8.18 18.63 13.46
CA HIS A 285 8.00 19.85 14.27
C HIS A 285 7.96 21.13 13.42
N ASP A 286 7.71 21.00 12.12
CA ASP A 286 7.62 22.13 11.20
C ASP A 286 6.43 23.05 11.55
N SER A 287 6.54 24.33 11.19
CA SER A 287 5.48 25.31 11.40
C SER A 287 4.31 25.09 10.45
N ASP A 288 4.53 24.49 9.27
CA ASP A 288 3.45 24.09 8.38
C ASP A 288 2.83 22.75 8.82
N SER A 289 1.57 22.81 9.26
CA SER A 289 0.74 21.66 9.60
C SER A 289 0.77 20.54 8.55
N GLU A 290 0.81 20.86 7.26
CA GLU A 290 0.76 19.84 6.20
C GLU A 290 2.09 19.11 6.02
N VAL A 291 3.20 19.83 6.17
CA VAL A 291 4.54 19.23 6.16
C VAL A 291 4.72 18.34 7.40
N ALA A 292 4.25 18.80 8.57
CA ALA A 292 4.28 18.02 9.80
C ALA A 292 3.45 16.73 9.67
N MET A 293 2.23 16.80 9.12
CA MET A 293 1.39 15.61 8.86
C MET A 293 2.07 14.63 7.91
N ALA A 294 2.66 15.14 6.81
CA ALA A 294 3.42 14.34 5.86
C ALA A 294 4.62 13.64 6.50
N ALA A 295 5.38 14.33 7.35
CA ALA A 295 6.50 13.77 8.08
C ALA A 295 6.07 12.70 9.10
N ILE A 296 4.96 12.91 9.82
CA ILE A 296 4.43 11.96 10.81
C ILE A 296 3.99 10.66 10.12
N ILE A 297 3.22 10.74 9.04
CA ILE A 297 2.80 9.54 8.28
C ILE A 297 4.02 8.84 7.68
N SER A 298 5.00 9.60 7.17
CA SER A 298 6.25 9.06 6.64
C SER A 298 7.05 8.29 7.70
N LEU A 299 7.13 8.78 8.94
CA LEU A 299 7.71 8.06 10.08
C LEU A 299 6.98 6.73 10.34
N GLY A 300 5.66 6.74 10.26
CA GLY A 300 4.84 5.54 10.39
C GLY A 300 5.09 4.50 9.30
N LEU A 301 5.21 4.93 8.04
CA LEU A 301 5.47 4.05 6.88
C LEU A 301 6.87 3.42 6.92
N ILE A 302 7.89 4.18 7.33
CA ILE A 302 9.27 3.67 7.45
C ILE A 302 9.39 2.66 8.59
N GLY A 303 8.70 2.91 9.70
CA GLY A 303 8.66 1.99 10.84
C GLY A 303 7.63 0.86 10.70
N ALA A 304 6.92 0.78 9.58
CA ALA A 304 5.76 -0.08 9.45
C ALA A 304 6.13 -1.56 9.68
N GLY A 305 5.53 -2.16 10.69
CA GLY A 305 5.75 -3.56 11.04
C GLY A 305 7.14 -3.90 11.55
N THR A 306 8.01 -2.92 11.83
CA THR A 306 9.35 -3.19 12.38
C THR A 306 9.39 -3.12 13.90
N ASN A 307 8.31 -2.63 14.54
CA ASN A 307 8.24 -2.44 16.00
C ASN A 307 9.45 -1.67 16.58
N ASN A 308 9.96 -0.67 15.85
CA ASN A 308 11.16 0.05 16.25
C ASN A 308 10.88 0.97 17.45
N ALA A 309 11.53 0.70 18.58
CA ALA A 309 11.36 1.44 19.82
C ALA A 309 11.67 2.94 19.69
N ARG A 310 12.63 3.33 18.85
CA ARG A 310 12.98 4.75 18.67
C ARG A 310 11.85 5.51 17.98
N ILE A 311 11.30 4.98 16.89
CA ILE A 311 10.18 5.59 16.16
C ILE A 311 8.94 5.64 17.07
N ALA A 312 8.65 4.56 17.79
CA ALA A 312 7.55 4.51 18.75
C ALA A 312 7.70 5.59 19.85
N GLY A 313 8.93 5.80 20.36
CA GLY A 313 9.24 6.86 21.31
C GLY A 313 9.00 8.27 20.75
N ILE A 314 9.47 8.54 19.54
CA ILE A 314 9.24 9.82 18.85
C ILE A 314 7.74 10.08 18.67
N LEU A 315 6.99 9.11 18.15
CA LEU A 315 5.55 9.23 17.94
C LEU A 315 4.78 9.42 19.25
N ARG A 316 5.23 8.82 20.36
CA ARG A 316 4.62 9.03 21.69
C ARG A 316 4.84 10.46 22.18
N ASN A 317 6.03 11.02 21.97
CA ASN A 317 6.32 12.42 22.30
C ASN A 317 5.49 13.38 21.44
N LEU A 318 5.37 13.10 20.13
CA LEU A 318 4.55 13.87 19.21
C LEU A 318 3.05 13.82 19.56
N SER A 319 2.56 12.68 20.06
CA SER A 319 1.18 12.57 20.54
C SER A 319 0.89 13.48 21.74
N SER A 320 1.85 13.64 22.64
CA SER A 320 1.73 14.57 23.78
C SER A 320 1.84 16.02 23.34
N TYR A 321 2.68 16.31 22.34
CA TYR A 321 2.87 17.65 21.80
C TYR A 321 1.62 18.16 21.06
N TYR A 322 1.07 17.36 20.14
CA TYR A 322 -0.09 17.72 19.30
C TYR A 322 -1.44 17.36 19.92
N TYR A 323 -1.54 17.16 21.24
CA TYR A 323 -2.79 16.71 21.88
C TYR A 323 -3.99 17.63 21.61
N LYS A 324 -3.75 18.94 21.39
CA LYS A 324 -4.78 19.95 21.12
C LYS A 324 -5.29 19.91 19.68
N GLU A 325 -4.48 19.46 18.73
CA GLU A 325 -4.79 19.50 17.30
C GLU A 325 -5.28 18.13 16.82
N ALA A 326 -6.60 17.98 16.67
CA ALA A 326 -7.24 16.71 16.35
C ALA A 326 -6.71 16.07 15.05
N ASN A 327 -6.42 16.88 14.02
CA ASN A 327 -5.97 16.40 12.71
C ASN A 327 -4.55 15.79 12.76
N LEU A 328 -3.62 16.47 13.43
CA LEU A 328 -2.27 15.97 13.63
C LEU A 328 -2.26 14.75 14.56
N LEU A 329 -3.05 14.81 15.64
CA LEU A 329 -3.21 13.67 16.55
C LEU A 329 -3.75 12.43 15.85
N PHE A 330 -4.68 12.59 14.91
CA PHE A 330 -5.18 11.50 14.07
C PHE A 330 -4.06 10.88 13.22
N CYS A 331 -3.24 11.71 12.57
CA CYS A 331 -2.07 11.24 11.80
C CYS A 331 -1.04 10.51 12.68
N VAL A 332 -0.76 11.03 13.89
CA VAL A 332 0.14 10.39 14.85
C VAL A 332 -0.36 9.01 15.27
N ARG A 333 -1.67 8.88 15.53
CA ARG A 333 -2.28 7.59 15.89
C ARG A 333 -2.20 6.57 14.76
N ILE A 334 -2.43 7.00 13.51
CA ILE A 334 -2.23 6.14 12.34
C ILE A 334 -0.78 5.68 12.26
N ALA A 335 0.18 6.61 12.38
CA ALA A 335 1.60 6.28 12.35
C ALA A 335 2.00 5.29 13.45
N GLN A 336 1.47 5.46 14.68
CA GLN A 336 1.67 4.50 15.78
C GLN A 336 1.10 3.12 15.44
N GLY A 337 -0.10 3.05 14.85
CA GLY A 337 -0.70 1.82 14.38
C GLY A 337 0.14 1.10 13.32
N LEU A 338 0.70 1.86 12.36
CA LEU A 338 1.58 1.32 11.32
C LEU A 338 2.86 0.72 11.90
N VAL A 339 3.49 1.37 12.89
CA VAL A 339 4.73 0.84 13.52
C VAL A 339 4.50 -0.53 14.16
N HIS A 340 3.33 -0.74 14.75
CA HIS A 340 2.94 -1.99 15.40
C HIS A 340 2.06 -2.89 14.51
N LEU A 341 2.07 -2.68 13.19
CA LEU A 341 1.25 -3.43 12.24
C LEU A 341 1.48 -4.95 12.40
N GLY A 342 0.39 -5.70 12.61
CA GLY A 342 0.44 -7.14 12.86
C GLY A 342 1.30 -7.54 14.07
N LYS A 343 1.48 -6.64 15.06
CA LYS A 343 2.46 -6.78 16.18
C LYS A 343 3.91 -6.96 15.71
N GLY A 344 4.22 -6.50 14.51
CA GLY A 344 5.52 -6.67 13.85
C GLY A 344 5.57 -7.83 12.84
N LEU A 345 4.51 -8.62 12.72
CA LEU A 345 4.48 -9.77 11.81
C LEU A 345 4.24 -9.42 10.35
N LEU A 346 3.75 -8.20 10.07
CA LEU A 346 3.43 -7.73 8.72
C LEU A 346 4.49 -6.75 8.24
N THR A 347 4.74 -6.70 6.93
CA THR A 347 5.58 -5.72 6.25
C THR A 347 4.75 -4.97 5.19
N LEU A 348 5.20 -3.77 4.82
CA LEU A 348 4.67 -3.00 3.70
C LEU A 348 5.65 -2.89 2.52
N SER A 349 6.81 -3.55 2.60
CA SER A 349 7.82 -3.52 1.53
C SER A 349 7.23 -4.12 0.24
N PRO A 350 7.28 -3.40 -0.90
CA PRO A 350 6.84 -3.94 -2.19
C PRO A 350 7.86 -4.89 -2.83
N TYR A 351 9.04 -5.03 -2.22
CA TYR A 351 10.12 -5.88 -2.67
C TYR A 351 10.06 -7.26 -2.02
N HIS A 352 10.29 -8.29 -2.81
CA HIS A 352 10.31 -9.71 -2.46
C HIS A 352 11.63 -10.36 -2.84
N SER A 353 11.96 -11.48 -2.19
CA SER A 353 13.06 -12.34 -2.56
C SER A 353 14.39 -11.58 -2.55
N GLU A 354 14.76 -11.06 -1.38
CA GLU A 354 16.00 -10.28 -1.19
C GLU A 354 16.10 -9.02 -2.06
N HIS A 355 14.99 -8.30 -2.22
CA HIS A 355 14.91 -7.11 -3.09
C HIS A 355 15.08 -7.36 -4.59
N PHE A 356 15.01 -8.62 -5.04
CA PHE A 356 15.11 -8.96 -6.45
C PHE A 356 13.81 -8.71 -7.22
N LEU A 357 12.67 -9.08 -6.64
CA LEU A 357 11.37 -8.95 -7.29
C LEU A 357 10.61 -7.75 -6.73
N LEU A 358 10.05 -6.93 -7.63
CA LEU A 358 9.17 -5.84 -7.28
C LEU A 358 7.73 -6.26 -7.58
N SER A 359 6.88 -6.33 -6.55
CA SER A 359 5.45 -6.58 -6.75
C SER A 359 4.76 -5.32 -7.27
N PRO A 360 4.17 -5.35 -8.48
CA PRO A 360 3.53 -4.19 -9.06
C PRO A 360 2.23 -3.80 -8.33
N THR A 361 1.52 -4.77 -7.74
CA THR A 361 0.27 -4.53 -6.99
C THR A 361 0.52 -3.85 -5.65
N ALA A 362 1.54 -4.31 -4.91
CA ALA A 362 1.95 -3.69 -3.65
C ALA A 362 2.45 -2.25 -3.88
N LEU A 363 3.24 -2.04 -4.93
CA LEU A 363 3.70 -0.71 -5.31
C LEU A 363 2.52 0.21 -5.70
N ALA A 364 1.53 -0.29 -6.46
CA ALA A 364 0.36 0.47 -6.85
C ALA A 364 -0.46 0.96 -5.64
N GLY A 365 -0.66 0.10 -4.63
CA GLY A 365 -1.34 0.49 -3.38
C GLY A 365 -0.60 1.58 -2.61
N LEU A 366 0.74 1.46 -2.51
CA LEU A 366 1.59 2.46 -1.86
C LEU A 366 1.60 3.80 -2.62
N ILE A 367 1.74 3.79 -3.94
CA ILE A 367 1.71 5.02 -4.76
C ILE A 367 0.36 5.71 -4.63
N THR A 368 -0.74 4.96 -4.61
CA THR A 368 -2.10 5.50 -4.43
C THR A 368 -2.26 6.19 -3.08
N MET A 369 -1.77 5.55 -2.01
CA MET A 369 -1.78 6.16 -0.69
C MET A 369 -0.91 7.43 -0.63
N LEU A 370 0.27 7.42 -1.25
CA LEU A 370 1.17 8.58 -1.26
C LEU A 370 0.60 9.76 -2.05
N HIS A 371 -0.11 9.52 -3.16
CA HIS A 371 -0.81 10.56 -3.90
C HIS A 371 -1.97 11.15 -3.09
N ALA A 372 -2.70 10.32 -2.34
CA ALA A 372 -3.70 10.80 -1.39
C ALA A 372 -3.09 11.63 -0.25
N CYS A 373 -1.88 11.28 0.19
CA CYS A 373 -1.11 12.04 1.18
C CYS A 373 -0.62 13.42 0.71
N LEU A 374 -0.62 13.71 -0.60
CA LEU A 374 -0.25 15.05 -1.09
C LEU A 374 -1.30 16.12 -0.72
N ASP A 375 -2.55 15.71 -0.47
CA ASP A 375 -3.62 16.59 0.00
C ASP A 375 -4.40 15.95 1.17
N MET A 376 -3.71 15.87 2.31
CA MET A 376 -4.22 15.19 3.51
C MET A 376 -5.48 15.84 4.07
N LYS A 377 -5.62 17.17 3.95
CA LYS A 377 -6.76 17.91 4.51
C LYS A 377 -8.05 17.59 3.77
N ALA A 378 -8.00 17.50 2.43
CA ALA A 378 -9.19 17.23 1.63
C ALA A 378 -9.55 15.74 1.59
N ILE A 379 -8.56 14.86 1.45
CA ILE A 379 -8.80 13.43 1.18
C ILE A 379 -8.88 12.62 2.48
N ILE A 380 -7.80 12.60 3.26
CA ILE A 380 -7.64 11.70 4.41
C ILE A 380 -8.41 12.20 5.64
N LEU A 381 -8.31 13.50 5.94
CA LEU A 381 -8.96 14.14 7.09
C LEU A 381 -10.38 14.63 6.79
N GLY A 382 -10.78 14.57 5.51
CA GLY A 382 -12.09 14.98 5.03
C GLY A 382 -13.08 13.82 5.04
N LYS A 383 -13.57 13.44 3.86
CA LYS A 383 -14.63 12.43 3.71
C LYS A 383 -14.11 11.01 3.56
N TYR A 384 -12.85 10.83 3.16
CA TYR A 384 -12.36 9.57 2.59
C TYR A 384 -11.22 8.94 3.38
N HIS A 385 -11.44 8.78 4.70
CA HIS A 385 -10.51 8.09 5.60
C HIS A 385 -10.19 6.65 5.14
N TYR A 386 -11.12 5.98 4.47
CA TYR A 386 -10.95 4.61 3.98
C TYR A 386 -9.95 4.48 2.81
N VAL A 387 -9.43 5.58 2.26
CA VAL A 387 -8.30 5.55 1.30
C VAL A 387 -7.04 4.97 1.96
N LEU A 388 -6.91 5.05 3.29
CA LEU A 388 -5.82 4.39 4.02
C LEU A 388 -5.79 2.87 3.80
N TYR A 389 -6.92 2.26 3.43
CA TYR A 389 -7.00 0.83 3.15
C TYR A 389 -6.29 0.40 1.87
N PHE A 390 -5.86 1.31 0.99
CA PHE A 390 -4.98 0.96 -0.14
C PHE A 390 -3.65 0.33 0.32
N LEU A 391 -3.24 0.56 1.57
CA LEU A 391 -2.08 -0.10 2.17
C LEU A 391 -2.24 -1.62 2.32
N THR A 392 -3.48 -2.13 2.39
CA THR A 392 -3.74 -3.58 2.53
C THR A 392 -3.18 -4.39 1.36
N LEU A 393 -3.12 -3.81 0.16
CA LEU A 393 -2.48 -4.41 -1.02
C LEU A 393 -0.98 -4.66 -0.85
N ALA A 394 -0.33 -3.89 0.03
CA ALA A 394 1.10 -4.03 0.34
C ALA A 394 1.35 -4.79 1.64
N MET A 395 0.31 -5.12 2.42
CA MET A 395 0.46 -5.84 3.68
C MET A 395 0.76 -7.31 3.42
N GLN A 396 1.90 -7.77 3.91
CA GLN A 396 2.28 -9.17 3.78
C GLN A 396 2.97 -9.72 5.03
N PRO A 397 2.82 -11.02 5.33
CA PRO A 397 3.54 -11.66 6.42
C PRO A 397 5.06 -11.67 6.18
N ARG A 398 5.81 -11.36 7.23
CA ARG A 398 7.28 -11.27 7.23
C ARG A 398 7.97 -12.50 7.84
N MET A 399 7.17 -13.46 8.29
CA MET A 399 7.67 -14.66 8.96
C MET A 399 8.20 -15.68 7.95
N LEU A 400 9.33 -16.30 8.29
CA LEU A 400 9.81 -17.53 7.68
C LEU A 400 9.12 -18.70 8.38
N LEU A 401 8.28 -19.42 7.64
CA LEU A 401 7.64 -20.64 8.07
C LEU A 401 8.02 -21.77 7.12
N THR A 402 8.45 -22.88 7.70
CA THR A 402 8.81 -24.09 6.95
C THR A 402 7.67 -25.09 7.00
N VAL A 403 7.33 -25.64 5.84
CA VAL A 403 6.34 -26.72 5.70
C VAL A 403 6.98 -27.93 5.05
N ASP A 404 6.46 -29.10 5.38
CA ASP A 404 6.81 -30.36 4.72
C ASP A 404 6.11 -30.50 3.35
N GLU A 405 6.46 -31.52 2.55
CA GLU A 405 5.82 -31.83 1.25
C GLU A 405 4.29 -32.01 1.38
N ASN A 406 3.82 -32.43 2.55
CA ASN A 406 2.40 -32.59 2.87
C ASN A 406 1.71 -31.30 3.38
N LEU A 407 2.36 -30.13 3.23
CA LEU A 407 1.90 -28.82 3.71
C LEU A 407 1.67 -28.74 5.23
N LYS A 408 2.29 -29.64 6.00
CA LYS A 408 2.27 -29.60 7.46
C LYS A 408 3.39 -28.70 7.97
N PRO A 409 3.15 -27.87 9.00
CA PRO A 409 4.19 -27.01 9.57
C PRO A 409 5.28 -27.88 10.21
N LEU A 410 6.53 -27.60 9.83
CA LEU A 410 7.71 -28.30 10.32
C LEU A 410 8.63 -27.29 11.00
N SER A 411 9.07 -27.56 12.24
CA SER A 411 10.02 -26.68 12.94
C SER A 411 11.45 -27.17 12.68
N VAL A 412 12.26 -26.30 12.07
CA VAL A 412 13.65 -26.57 11.71
C VAL A 412 14.53 -25.42 12.20
N PRO A 413 15.74 -25.71 12.71
CA PRO A 413 16.67 -24.65 13.11
C PRO A 413 17.21 -23.90 11.88
N VAL A 414 17.12 -22.58 11.94
CA VAL A 414 17.55 -21.63 10.91
C VAL A 414 18.50 -20.61 11.53
N ARG A 415 19.57 -20.28 10.82
CA ARG A 415 20.50 -19.20 11.14
C ARG A 415 20.01 -17.92 10.45
N VAL A 416 19.71 -16.89 11.24
CA VAL A 416 19.32 -15.57 10.73
C VAL A 416 20.43 -14.58 11.04
N GLY A 417 20.88 -13.83 10.04
CA GLY A 417 21.93 -12.82 10.18
C GLY A 417 21.84 -11.74 9.11
N GLN A 418 22.71 -10.74 9.20
CA GLN A 418 22.71 -9.64 8.23
C GLN A 418 23.21 -10.14 6.88
N ALA A 419 22.50 -9.75 5.81
CA ALA A 419 22.88 -10.09 4.44
C ALA A 419 24.23 -9.48 4.06
N VAL A 420 25.13 -10.30 3.52
CA VAL A 420 26.39 -9.85 2.93
C VAL A 420 26.43 -10.21 1.46
N ASP A 421 26.88 -9.25 0.65
CA ASP A 421 27.09 -9.49 -0.77
C ASP A 421 28.35 -10.35 -0.96
N VAL A 422 28.16 -11.54 -1.53
CA VAL A 422 29.20 -12.55 -1.74
C VAL A 422 29.75 -12.52 -3.16
N VAL A 423 29.25 -11.62 -4.02
CA VAL A 423 29.71 -11.49 -5.41
C VAL A 423 31.21 -11.15 -5.42
N GLY A 424 32.01 -12.01 -6.05
CA GLY A 424 33.46 -11.83 -6.19
C GLY A 424 34.33 -12.50 -5.11
N GLN A 425 33.73 -13.21 -4.14
CA GLN A 425 34.49 -13.97 -3.15
C GLN A 425 34.80 -15.39 -3.64
N ALA A 426 36.07 -15.81 -3.54
CA ALA A 426 36.50 -17.16 -3.93
C ALA A 426 36.17 -18.20 -2.83
N GLY A 427 35.60 -19.34 -3.22
CA GLY A 427 35.29 -20.47 -2.33
C GLY A 427 33.79 -20.68 -2.13
N ARG A 428 33.39 -21.17 -0.95
CA ARG A 428 31.98 -21.20 -0.47
C ARG A 428 31.77 -20.04 0.52
N PRO A 429 31.62 -18.79 0.04
CA PRO A 429 31.43 -17.64 0.91
C PRO A 429 30.10 -17.75 1.65
N LYS A 430 30.09 -17.38 2.94
CA LYS A 430 28.86 -17.34 3.73
C LYS A 430 28.04 -16.11 3.35
N THR A 431 26.75 -16.28 3.14
CA THR A 431 25.87 -15.18 2.71
C THR A 431 25.38 -14.30 3.86
N ILE A 432 25.63 -14.75 5.10
CA ILE A 432 25.22 -14.09 6.35
C ILE A 432 26.39 -13.77 7.27
N THR A 433 26.31 -12.62 7.95
CA THR A 433 27.20 -12.27 9.08
C THR A 433 26.42 -12.03 10.37
N GLY A 434 27.07 -12.24 11.52
CA GLY A 434 26.45 -12.00 12.83
C GLY A 434 25.21 -12.85 13.13
N PHE A 435 25.22 -14.13 12.73
CA PHE A 435 24.01 -14.96 12.77
C PHE A 435 23.65 -15.46 14.18
N GLN A 436 22.34 -15.57 14.43
CA GLN A 436 21.76 -16.26 15.58
C GLN A 436 20.94 -17.45 15.09
N THR A 437 20.97 -18.55 15.83
CA THR A 437 20.20 -19.75 15.47
C THR A 437 18.85 -19.71 16.18
N HIS A 438 17.77 -19.80 15.41
CA HIS A 438 16.40 -19.82 15.87
C HIS A 438 15.68 -21.05 15.30
N SER A 439 14.53 -21.43 15.86
CA SER A 439 13.68 -22.49 15.30
C SER A 439 12.50 -21.85 14.57
N THR A 440 12.13 -22.35 13.39
CA THR A 440 10.96 -21.85 12.65
C THR A 440 9.65 -22.11 13.41
N PRO A 441 8.69 -21.16 13.36
CA PRO A 441 8.67 -19.91 12.58
C PRO A 441 9.51 -18.78 13.19
N VAL A 442 10.23 -18.03 12.35
CA VAL A 442 11.10 -16.91 12.75
C VAL A 442 10.72 -15.65 11.98
N LEU A 443 10.82 -14.48 12.62
CA LEU A 443 10.64 -13.20 11.97
C LEU A 443 11.99 -12.67 11.46
N LEU A 444 12.07 -12.35 10.18
CA LEU A 444 13.29 -11.81 9.56
C LEU A 444 13.29 -10.29 9.63
N ALA A 445 14.37 -9.62 10.07
CA ALA A 445 14.46 -8.15 10.01
C ALA A 445 14.85 -7.63 8.61
N ALA A 446 15.01 -6.31 8.45
CA ALA A 446 15.05 -5.69 7.12
C ALA A 446 16.48 -5.75 6.62
N GLY A 447 16.73 -6.58 5.60
CA GLY A 447 18.10 -6.92 5.19
C GLY A 447 18.71 -8.09 5.96
N ASP A 448 17.91 -8.82 6.74
CA ASP A 448 18.31 -10.12 7.27
C ASP A 448 18.16 -11.20 6.20
N ARG A 449 19.05 -12.18 6.25
CA ARG A 449 19.02 -13.40 5.46
C ARG A 449 18.97 -14.60 6.38
N ALA A 450 18.26 -15.63 5.92
CA ALA A 450 18.13 -16.90 6.61
C ALA A 450 18.88 -18.00 5.85
N GLU A 451 19.57 -18.87 6.58
CA GLU A 451 20.19 -20.10 6.08
C GLU A 451 19.77 -21.27 6.98
N LEU A 452 19.52 -22.46 6.42
CA LEU A 452 19.22 -23.64 7.25
C LEU A 452 20.43 -24.04 8.08
N ALA A 453 20.21 -24.42 9.34
CA ALA A 453 21.27 -24.89 10.23
C ALA A 453 21.55 -26.39 10.07
N THR A 454 20.62 -27.14 9.46
CA THR A 454 20.64 -28.61 9.33
C THR A 454 20.67 -29.05 7.88
N GLU A 455 21.43 -30.11 7.58
CA GLU A 455 21.48 -30.74 6.24
C GLU A 455 20.42 -31.83 6.03
N LYS A 456 19.61 -32.12 7.08
CA LYS A 456 18.51 -33.10 7.04
C LYS A 456 17.42 -32.74 6.02
N TYR A 457 17.23 -31.46 5.76
CA TYR A 457 16.21 -30.96 4.86
C TYR A 457 16.83 -30.07 3.77
N ILE A 458 16.33 -30.22 2.55
CA ILE A 458 16.70 -29.39 1.41
C ILE A 458 15.51 -28.47 1.11
N PRO A 459 15.71 -27.15 1.04
CA PRO A 459 14.64 -26.23 0.67
C PRO A 459 14.42 -26.27 -0.85
N LEU A 460 13.16 -26.27 -1.27
CA LEU A 460 12.81 -26.21 -2.69
C LEU A 460 13.11 -24.82 -3.31
N SER A 461 13.09 -23.76 -2.49
CA SER A 461 13.48 -22.41 -2.89
C SER A 461 14.90 -22.12 -2.42
N PRO A 462 15.77 -21.50 -3.26
CA PRO A 462 17.09 -21.06 -2.82
C PRO A 462 17.01 -19.90 -1.82
N ILE A 463 15.89 -19.18 -1.76
CA ILE A 463 15.67 -18.03 -0.87
C ILE A 463 14.71 -18.46 0.24
N LEU A 464 15.15 -18.29 1.49
CA LEU A 464 14.38 -18.62 2.68
C LEU A 464 13.59 -17.41 3.20
N GLU A 465 12.49 -17.07 2.52
CA GLU A 465 11.55 -16.02 2.90
C GLU A 465 10.11 -16.53 2.82
N GLY A 466 9.24 -16.10 3.75
CA GLY A 466 7.82 -16.46 3.72
C GLY A 466 7.58 -17.95 3.99
N PHE A 467 6.82 -18.60 3.12
CA PHE A 467 6.53 -20.04 3.21
C PHE A 467 7.54 -20.83 2.37
N VAL A 468 8.36 -21.65 3.04
CA VAL A 468 9.35 -22.50 2.38
C VAL A 468 8.97 -23.96 2.55
N ILE A 469 8.85 -24.67 1.44
CA ILE A 469 8.66 -26.12 1.45
C ILE A 469 10.03 -26.78 1.57
N LEU A 470 10.17 -27.62 2.58
CA LEU A 470 11.34 -28.42 2.85
C LEU A 470 11.09 -29.86 2.40
N LYS A 471 12.09 -30.44 1.75
CA LYS A 471 12.13 -31.86 1.38
C LYS A 471 13.13 -32.59 2.25
N GLU A 472 12.80 -33.79 2.70
CA GLU A 472 13.77 -34.65 3.38
C GLU A 472 14.92 -35.01 2.42
N ASN A 473 16.15 -34.84 2.90
CA ASN A 473 17.34 -35.14 2.12
C ASN A 473 17.55 -36.66 2.04
N PRO A 474 17.49 -37.28 0.85
CA PRO A 474 17.64 -38.72 0.70
C PRO A 474 19.07 -39.22 0.98
N ASP A 475 20.06 -38.33 0.91
CA ASP A 475 21.47 -38.64 1.15
C ASP A 475 21.89 -38.40 2.62
N TYR A 476 20.97 -37.92 3.45
CA TYR A 476 21.25 -37.66 4.85
C TYR A 476 21.38 -38.97 5.62
N ARG A 477 22.59 -39.25 6.10
CA ARG A 477 22.85 -40.28 7.10
C ARG A 477 22.91 -39.58 8.45
N ASP A 478 22.13 -40.04 9.42
CA ASP A 478 22.30 -39.65 10.81
C ASP A 478 23.71 -40.10 11.24
N ASP A 479 24.68 -39.18 11.17
CA ASP A 479 25.96 -39.36 11.83
C ASP A 479 25.68 -39.34 13.33
N GLN A 480 25.66 -40.54 13.93
CA GLN A 480 25.70 -40.72 15.40
C GLN A 480 27.00 -40.18 15.99
#